data_AF-A0AAX3NI42-F1
#
_entry.id   AF-A0AAX3NI42-F1
#
_cell.length_a   1.000
_cell.length_b   1.000
_cell.length_c   1.000
_cell.angle_alpha   90.00
_cell.angle_beta   90.00
_cell.angle_gamma   90.00
#
_symmetry.space_group_name_H-M   'P 1'
#
loop_
_entity.id
_entity.type
_entity.pdbx_description
1 polymer ?
#
loop_
_entity_poly.entity_id
_entity_poly.type
_entity_poly.pdbx_seq_one_letter_code
_entity_poly.pdbx_strand_id
1 'polypeptide(L)' 'MNWRHQAACRDHDPELWFSGKPYEQAAALAVCRQCPVIDECRAFADDNNRISGYPLQGIWGGKQYGRTSRPRKERE' A
#
# COMPACT_ATOMS: atom_id res chain seq x y z
N MET A 1 20.20 0.93 1.64
CA MET A 1 18.97 1.66 2.04
C MET A 1 17.80 0.68 2.00
N ASN A 2 17.43 0.09 3.13
CA ASN A 2 16.35 -0.91 3.23
C ASN A 2 15.19 -0.34 4.04
N TRP A 3 14.53 0.71 3.55
CA TRP A 3 13.32 1.26 4.20
C TRP A 3 12.25 0.18 4.40
N ARG A 4 12.18 -0.79 3.48
CA ARG A 4 11.33 -1.98 3.60
C ARG A 4 11.62 -2.83 4.85
N HIS A 5 12.84 -2.80 5.38
CA HIS A 5 13.20 -3.50 6.62
C HIS A 5 12.84 -2.70 7.87
N GLN A 6 12.69 -1.38 7.74
CA GLN A 6 12.25 -0.48 8.81
C GLN A 6 10.72 -0.27 8.79
N ALA A 7 10.01 -0.96 7.90
CA ALA A 7 8.59 -0.82 7.74
C ALA A 7 7.85 -1.53 8.88
N ALA A 8 7.10 -0.78 9.68
CA ALA A 8 6.30 -1.30 10.78
C ALA A 8 5.23 -2.31 10.30
N CYS A 9 4.78 -2.20 9.04
CA CYS A 9 3.85 -3.16 8.44
C CYS A 9 4.36 -4.61 8.40
N ARG A 10 5.68 -4.83 8.48
CA ARG A 10 6.26 -6.18 8.49
C ARG A 10 5.97 -6.94 9.79
N ASP A 11 5.74 -6.23 10.89
CA ASP A 11 5.46 -6.82 12.20
C ASP A 11 4.01 -7.32 12.35
N HIS A 12 3.19 -7.03 11.34
CA HIS A 12 1.77 -7.34 11.31
C HIS A 12 1.46 -8.37 10.23
N ASP A 13 0.24 -8.91 10.27
CA ASP A 13 -0.18 -9.97 9.37
C ASP A 13 -0.30 -9.50 7.91
N PRO A 14 0.44 -10.09 6.95
CA PRO A 14 0.43 -9.67 5.56
C PRO A 14 -0.96 -9.77 4.91
N GLU A 15 -1.84 -10.67 5.36
CA GLU A 15 -3.20 -10.79 4.82
C GLU A 15 -4.03 -9.54 5.08
N LEU A 16 -3.73 -8.77 6.13
CA LEU A 16 -4.39 -7.50 6.44
C LEU A 16 -4.22 -6.47 5.30
N TRP A 17 -3.06 -6.48 4.63
CA TRP A 17 -2.77 -5.58 3.50
C TRP A 17 -3.48 -5.97 2.21
N PHE A 18 -3.81 -7.25 2.04
CA PHE A 18 -4.46 -7.79 0.85
C PHE A 18 -5.94 -8.11 1.07
N SER A 19 -6.47 -7.86 2.27
CA SER A 19 -7.86 -8.17 2.58
C SER A 19 -8.84 -7.34 1.74
N GLY A 20 -9.93 -7.98 1.32
CA GLY A 20 -11.06 -7.35 0.66
C GLY A 20 -12.09 -6.73 1.62
N LYS A 21 -11.91 -6.88 2.94
CA LYS A 21 -12.88 -6.38 3.93
C LYS A 21 -12.58 -4.92 4.30
N PRO A 22 -13.57 -4.02 4.30
CA PRO A 22 -13.36 -2.60 4.57
C PRO A 22 -12.74 -2.30 5.95
N TYR A 23 -13.11 -3.07 6.98
CA TYR A 23 -12.59 -2.89 8.33
C TYR A 23 -11.11 -3.28 8.45
N GLU A 24 -10.68 -4.33 7.73
CA GLU A 24 -9.30 -4.80 7.70
C GLU A 24 -8.41 -3.81 6.94
N GLN A 25 -8.93 -3.27 5.83
CA GLN A 25 -8.27 -2.20 5.08
C GLN A 25 -8.11 -0.92 5.91
N ALA A 26 -9.14 -0.53 6.66
CA ALA A 26 -9.07 0.63 7.55
C ALA A 26 -8.01 0.42 8.66
N ALA A 27 -7.94 -0.77 9.24
CA ALA A 27 -6.93 -1.13 10.23
C ALA A 27 -5.51 -1.09 9.63
N ALA A 28 -5.29 -1.69 8.46
CA ALA A 28 -4.01 -1.63 7.76
C ALA A 28 -3.60 -0.20 7.39
N LEU A 29 -4.55 0.65 6.98
CA LEU A 29 -4.29 2.07 6.72
C LEU A 29 -3.85 2.82 7.98
N ALA A 30 -4.47 2.52 9.14
CA ALA A 30 -4.08 3.11 10.41
C ALA A 30 -2.63 2.75 10.79
N VAL A 31 -2.28 1.46 10.67
CA VAL A 31 -0.90 0.98 10.87
C VAL A 31 0.07 1.62 9.88
N CYS A 32 -0.31 1.68 8.60
CA CYS A 32 0.54 2.25 7.55
C CYS A 32 0.87 3.72 7.83
N ARG A 33 -0.06 4.50 8.38
CA ARG A 33 0.14 5.90 8.78
C ARG A 33 1.08 6.10 9.96
N GLN A 34 1.25 5.09 10.81
CA GLN A 34 2.20 5.12 11.92
C GLN A 34 3.61 4.67 11.51
N CYS A 35 3.78 4.21 10.26
CA CYS A 35 5.05 3.69 9.78
C CYS A 35 6.06 4.83 9.54
N PRO A 36 7.29 4.76 10.07
CA PRO A 36 8.29 5.82 9.92
C PRO A 36 8.76 5.99 8.47
N VAL A 37 8.64 4.95 7.65
CA VAL A 37 9.04 4.93 6.24
C VAL A 37 7.86 5.17 5.28
N ILE A 38 6.77 5.78 5.76
CA ILE A 38 5.58 6.04 4.93
C ILE A 38 5.93 6.91 3.71
N ASP A 39 6.81 7.90 3.88
CA ASP A 39 7.22 8.81 2.80
C ASP A 39 8.01 8.07 1.71
N GLU A 40 8.99 7.25 2.10
CA GLU A 40 9.77 6.41 1.19
C GLU A 40 8.90 5.36 0.49
N CYS A 41 7.97 4.73 1.24
CA CYS A 41 7.03 3.77 0.71
C CYS A 41 6.08 4.41 -0.32
N ARG A 42 5.61 5.63 -0.05
CA ARG A 42 4.76 6.39 -0.95
C ARG A 42 5.51 6.81 -2.20
N ALA A 43 6.72 7.37 -2.06
CA ALA A 43 7.57 7.71 -3.20
C ALA A 43 7.84 6.50 -4.09
N PHE A 44 8.13 5.34 -3.48
CA PHE A 44 8.30 4.09 -4.22
C PHE A 44 7.03 3.69 -4.96
N ALA A 45 5.85 3.75 -4.32
CA ALA A 45 4.59 3.33 -4.92
C ALA A 45 4.03 4.31 -5.97
N ASP A 46 4.35 5.60 -5.87
CA ASP A 46 4.04 6.61 -6.90
C ASP A 46 4.97 6.45 -8.12
N ASP A 47 6.25 6.12 -7.91
CA ASP A 47 7.24 5.88 -8.99
C ASP A 47 7.10 4.49 -9.64
N ASN A 48 6.70 3.48 -8.87
CA ASN A 48 6.62 2.09 -9.29
C ASN A 48 5.17 1.60 -9.24
N ASN A 49 4.60 1.29 -10.40
CA ASN A 49 3.27 0.67 -10.50
C ASN A 49 3.30 -0.87 -10.48
N ARG A 50 4.50 -1.46 -10.49
CA ARG A 50 4.75 -2.91 -10.43
C ARG A 50 5.84 -3.24 -9.42
N ILE A 51 5.68 -4.35 -8.73
CA ILE A 51 6.70 -4.95 -7.88
C ILE A 51 6.84 -6.42 -8.26
N SER A 52 8.07 -6.89 -8.49
CA SER A 52 8.34 -8.29 -8.89
C SER A 52 7.54 -8.74 -10.14
N GLY A 53 7.31 -7.84 -11.09
CA GLY A 53 6.55 -8.13 -12.32
C GLY A 53 5.02 -8.08 -12.19
N TYR A 54 4.49 -7.96 -10.97
CA TYR A 54 3.05 -7.86 -10.70
C TYR A 54 2.64 -6.41 -10.41
N PRO A 55 1.42 -5.98 -10.77
CA PRO A 55 0.92 -4.67 -10.38
C PRO A 55 0.91 -4.52 -8.86
N LEU A 56 1.14 -3.30 -8.35
CA LEU A 56 1.01 -3.01 -6.93
C LEU A 56 -0.41 -3.33 -6.47
N GLN A 57 -0.49 -4.16 -5.43
CA GLN A 57 -1.73 -4.60 -4.81
C GLN A 57 -1.61 -4.48 -3.29
N GLY A 58 -2.73 -4.19 -2.62
CA GLY A 58 -2.80 -3.94 -1.19
C GLY A 58 -2.48 -2.50 -0.80
N ILE A 59 -2.20 -2.25 0.48
CA ILE A 59 -1.96 -0.90 0.99
C ILE A 59 -0.47 -0.53 0.95
N TRP A 60 -0.14 0.60 0.32
CA TRP A 60 1.21 1.15 0.21
C TRP A 60 1.17 2.66 0.49
N GLY A 61 2.13 3.18 1.26
CA GLY A 61 2.26 4.64 1.47
C GLY A 61 0.99 5.35 1.96
N GLY A 62 0.12 4.66 2.71
CA GLY A 62 -1.16 5.18 3.19
C GLY A 62 -2.29 5.20 2.16
N LYS A 63 -2.15 4.51 1.02
CA LYS A 63 -3.18 4.36 -0.03
C LYS A 63 -3.35 2.89 -0.42
N GLN A 64 -4.55 2.51 -0.85
CA GLN A 64 -4.78 1.19 -1.42
C GLN A 64 -4.47 1.16 -2.92
N TYR A 65 -3.61 0.22 -3.31
CA TYR A 65 -3.25 -0.11 -4.68
C TYR A 65 -3.88 -1.46 -5.04
N GLY A 66 -4.32 -1.63 -6.28
CA GLY A 66 -5.05 -2.83 -6.70
C GLY A 66 -6.50 -2.87 -6.18
N ARG A 67 -7.40 -3.26 -7.09
CA ARG A 67 -8.88 -3.41 -6.92
C ARG A 67 -9.58 -2.44 -5.94
N THR A 68 -9.11 -1.20 -5.83
CA THR A 68 -10.04 -0.06 -5.84
C THR A 68 -10.37 0.22 -7.29
N SER A 69 -11.65 0.40 -7.56
CA SER A 69 -12.25 0.92 -8.78
C SER A 69 -11.26 1.83 -9.51
N ARG A 70 -10.94 1.51 -10.77
CA ARG A 70 -10.33 2.49 -11.68
C ARG A 70 -11.07 3.81 -11.45
N PRO A 71 -10.42 4.94 -11.11
CA PRO A 71 -11.04 6.20 -11.46
C PRO A 71 -11.29 6.09 -12.96
N ARG A 72 -12.57 6.20 -13.35
CA ARG A 72 -12.95 6.38 -14.74
C ARG A 72 -12.17 7.60 -15.18
N LYS A 73 -11.01 7.42 -15.82
CA LYS A 73 -10.37 8.49 -16.57
C LYS A 73 -11.40 8.87 -17.63
N GLU A 74 -12.17 9.91 -17.35
CA GLU A 74 -12.80 10.71 -18.39
C GLU A 74 -11.64 11.15 -19.28
N ARG A 75 -11.60 10.58 -20.48
CA ARG A 75 -10.73 11.08 -21.54
C ARG A 75 -11.49 12.26 -22.13
N GLU A 76 -10.96 13.45 -21.97
CA GLU A 76 -11.26 14.59 -22.85
C GLU A 76 -10.79 14.30 -24.28
#